data_AF-A0A7K4MA31-F1
#
_entry.id   AF-A0A7K4MA31-F1
#
_cell.length_a   1.000
_cell.length_b   1.000
_cell.length_c   1.000
_cell.angle_alpha   90.00
_cell.angle_beta   90.00
_cell.angle_gamma   90.00
#
_symmetry.space_group_name_H-M   'P 1'
#
loop_
_entity.id
_entity.type
_entity.pdbx_description
1 polymer ?
#
loop_
_entity_poly.entity_id
_entity_poly.type
_entity_poly.pdbx_seq_one_letter_code
_entity_poly.pdbx_strand_id
1 'polypeptide(L)'
;MVEDSKSDKDGKKVKKESDLKKFLKKRSFIYLMATVVFIVFFVPGMIEPSDLEKKLAENFESNEQKIAWDIIKLYKGADDNGSNLFDTIITQIENAYSNEKILKHNDTFLEISVQDIQEQKGVGFYEVNFTFQTYDDVRKYIWNVNIETEEIIPINDGARKMIDIVEYYD
;
A
#
# COMPACT_ATOMS: atom_id res chain seq x y z
N MET A 1 34.43 71.02 -3.88
CA MET A 1 33.84 70.46 -5.11
C MET A 1 34.37 69.03 -5.22
N VAL A 2 33.47 68.05 -5.06
CA VAL A 2 33.58 66.61 -5.41
C VAL A 2 34.57 65.76 -4.59
N GLU A 3 34.05 65.06 -3.57
CA GLU A 3 33.77 63.59 -3.48
C GLU A 3 35.05 62.73 -3.33
N ASP A 4 35.37 62.26 -2.13
CA ASP A 4 34.87 61.07 -1.43
C ASP A 4 35.32 59.71 -2.00
N SER A 5 36.32 59.15 -1.31
CA SER A 5 36.23 57.88 -0.57
C SER A 5 36.00 56.56 -1.34
N LYS A 6 37.07 55.72 -1.34
CA LYS A 6 37.15 54.32 -0.84
C LYS A 6 35.91 53.41 -1.05
N SER A 7 36.00 52.13 -1.40
CA SER A 7 37.05 51.12 -1.27
C SER A 7 36.43 49.80 -1.76
N ASP A 8 37.31 48.89 -2.17
CA ASP A 8 37.07 47.47 -2.44
C ASP A 8 36.00 46.80 -1.57
N LYS A 9 35.20 45.92 -2.18
CA LYS A 9 34.61 44.75 -1.51
C LYS A 9 34.21 43.68 -2.54
N ASP A 10 35.23 42.88 -2.86
CA ASP A 10 35.23 41.44 -2.73
C ASP A 10 33.92 40.70 -3.10
N GLY A 11 33.95 40.10 -4.29
CA GLY A 11 32.87 39.31 -4.87
C GLY A 11 32.61 38.02 -4.11
N LYS A 12 31.83 38.08 -3.03
CA LYS A 12 31.21 36.89 -2.45
C LYS A 12 29.89 36.62 -3.18
N LYS A 13 29.96 35.92 -4.31
CA LYS A 13 28.78 35.31 -4.97
C LYS A 13 28.16 34.32 -3.98
N VAL A 14 27.19 34.79 -3.19
CA VAL A 14 26.27 33.91 -2.46
C VAL A 14 25.46 33.18 -3.53
N LYS A 15 25.87 31.96 -3.87
CA LYS A 15 25.04 31.06 -4.69
C LYS A 15 23.74 30.87 -3.92
N LYS A 16 22.67 31.51 -4.39
CA LYS A 16 21.31 31.19 -3.95
C LYS A 16 21.12 29.70 -4.21
N GLU A 17 21.10 28.89 -3.15
CA GLU A 17 20.55 27.55 -3.26
C GLU A 17 19.11 27.68 -3.71
N SER A 18 18.75 26.98 -4.79
CA SER A 18 17.39 27.06 -5.33
C SER A 18 16.40 26.54 -4.30
N ASP A 19 15.21 27.14 -4.26
CA ASP A 19 14.14 26.72 -3.35
C ASP A 19 13.78 25.24 -3.54
N LEU A 20 13.99 24.68 -4.74
CA LEU A 20 13.88 23.24 -5.02
C LEU A 20 14.86 22.39 -4.20
N LYS A 21 16.10 22.84 -4.01
CA LYS A 21 17.10 22.12 -3.21
C LYS A 21 16.78 22.19 -1.71
N LYS A 22 16.20 23.31 -1.25
CA LYS A 22 15.62 23.41 0.10
C LYS A 22 14.37 22.54 0.24
N PHE A 23 13.55 22.42 -0.81
CA PHE A 23 12.36 21.58 -0.82
C PHE A 23 12.71 20.09 -0.74
N LEU A 24 13.68 19.65 -1.54
CA LEU A 24 14.25 18.31 -1.48
C LEU A 24 14.85 18.06 -0.10
N LYS A 25 15.72 18.95 0.41
CA LYS A 25 16.36 18.74 1.73
C LYS A 25 15.37 18.70 2.91
N LYS A 26 14.23 19.39 2.83
CA LYS A 26 13.25 19.49 3.93
C LYS A 26 12.22 18.34 3.94
N ARG A 27 12.14 17.53 2.87
CA ARG A 27 11.26 16.34 2.81
C ARG A 27 11.99 15.03 2.47
N SER A 28 13.21 15.09 1.93
CA SER A 28 13.95 13.92 1.43
C SER A 28 14.43 12.96 2.52
N PHE A 29 14.46 13.35 3.79
CA PHE A 29 14.94 12.45 4.85
C PHE A 29 13.88 11.46 5.34
N ILE A 30 12.58 11.79 5.20
CA ILE A 30 11.48 10.92 5.62
C ILE A 30 11.13 9.92 4.52
N TYR A 31 11.27 10.30 3.25
CA TYR A 31 11.01 9.41 2.10
C TYR A 31 12.12 8.38 1.83
N LEU A 32 13.24 8.40 2.57
CA LEU A 32 14.36 7.47 2.36
C LEU A 32 14.30 6.23 3.27
N MET A 33 13.38 6.18 4.25
CA MET A 33 13.22 5.02 5.15
C MET A 33 12.13 4.04 4.69
N ALA A 34 11.38 4.35 3.63
CA ALA A 34 10.54 3.36 2.97
C ALA A 34 11.43 2.53 2.03
N THR A 35 12.05 1.48 2.55
CA THR A 35 12.61 0.40 1.73
C THR A 35 11.47 -0.19 0.92
N VAL A 36 11.29 0.28 -0.31
CA VAL A 36 10.37 -0.35 -1.26
C VAL A 36 11.02 -1.65 -1.70
N VAL A 37 10.70 -2.73 -1.00
CA VAL A 37 11.08 -4.09 -1.36
C VAL A 37 10.17 -4.53 -2.50
N PHE A 38 10.68 -4.50 -3.73
CA PHE A 38 10.00 -5.12 -4.87
C PHE A 38 10.40 -6.60 -4.95
N ILE A 39 9.47 -7.52 -4.70
CA ILE A 39 9.66 -8.95 -4.93
C ILE A 39 8.60 -9.46 -5.90
N VAL A 40 9.07 -9.96 -7.05
CA VAL A 40 8.28 -10.59 -8.11
C VAL A 40 8.17 -12.09 -7.81
N PHE A 41 6.96 -12.61 -7.59
CA PHE A 41 6.74 -14.04 -7.32
C PHE A 41 6.39 -14.83 -8.59
N PHE A 42 7.07 -15.96 -8.81
CA PHE A 42 6.66 -16.96 -9.81
C PHE A 42 5.50 -17.79 -9.27
N VAL A 43 4.38 -17.87 -9.99
CA VAL A 43 3.34 -18.88 -9.72
C VAL A 43 3.39 -19.98 -10.78
N PRO A 44 4.12 -21.09 -10.58
CA PRO A 44 3.81 -22.32 -11.28
C PRO A 44 2.98 -23.23 -10.36
N GLY A 45 1.65 -23.16 -10.52
CA GLY A 45 0.72 -24.30 -10.44
C GLY A 45 0.55 -25.16 -9.18
N MET A 46 1.27 -24.97 -8.06
CA MET A 46 1.26 -25.96 -6.94
C MET A 46 1.32 -25.40 -5.51
N ILE A 47 0.90 -24.17 -5.26
CA ILE A 47 0.83 -23.64 -3.88
C ILE A 47 -0.60 -23.85 -3.39
N GLU A 48 -0.78 -24.65 -2.32
CA GLU A 48 -2.07 -24.74 -1.63
C GLU A 48 -2.46 -23.36 -1.08
N PRO A 49 -3.76 -23.02 -0.96
CA PRO A 49 -4.19 -21.73 -0.40
C PRO A 49 -3.54 -21.43 0.97
N SER A 50 -3.34 -22.46 1.79
CA SER A 50 -2.60 -22.43 3.05
C SER A 50 -1.13 -22.01 2.90
N ASP A 51 -0.44 -22.47 1.85
CA ASP A 51 0.96 -22.10 1.57
C ASP A 51 1.07 -20.69 0.97
N LEU A 52 0.05 -20.24 0.22
CA LEU A 52 -0.04 -18.85 -0.23
C LEU A 52 -0.21 -17.91 0.96
N GLU A 53 -1.13 -18.23 1.86
CA GLU A 53 -1.33 -17.48 3.10
C GLU A 53 -0.08 -17.46 3.98
N LYS A 54 0.59 -18.60 4.13
CA LYS A 54 1.82 -18.70 4.91
C LYS A 54 2.95 -17.87 4.31
N LYS A 55 3.11 -17.89 2.98
CA LYS A 55 4.09 -17.05 2.28
C LYS A 55 3.77 -15.57 2.32
N LEU A 56 2.48 -15.20 2.27
CA LEU A 56 2.05 -13.81 2.44
C LEU A 56 2.32 -13.32 3.87
N ALA A 57 2.08 -14.17 4.88
CA ALA A 57 2.34 -13.86 6.28
C ALA A 57 3.83 -13.81 6.67
N GLU A 58 4.71 -14.54 5.95
CA GLU A 58 6.17 -14.49 6.14
C GLU A 58 6.79 -13.14 5.71
N ASN A 59 6.08 -12.33 4.90
CA ASN A 59 6.59 -11.06 4.38
C ASN A 59 6.40 -9.87 5.34
N PHE A 60 5.69 -10.06 6.45
CA PHE A 60 5.48 -8.98 7.41
C PHE A 60 6.70 -8.82 8.33
N GLU A 61 7.21 -7.60 8.41
CA GLU A 61 8.40 -7.27 9.22
C GLU A 61 8.06 -7.16 10.71
N SER A 62 6.77 -7.05 11.06
CA SER A 62 6.30 -6.91 12.44
C SER A 62 4.97 -7.61 12.69
N ASN A 63 4.67 -7.87 13.98
CA ASN A 63 3.40 -8.45 14.38
C ASN A 63 2.22 -7.50 14.12
N GLU A 64 2.45 -6.20 14.21
CA GLU A 64 1.47 -5.15 13.92
C GLU A 64 1.07 -5.15 12.45
N GLN A 65 2.02 -5.35 11.53
CA GLN A 65 1.71 -5.51 10.11
C GLN A 65 0.83 -6.74 9.85
N LYS A 66 1.12 -7.85 10.55
CA LYS A 66 0.28 -9.05 10.49
C LYS A 66 -1.13 -8.78 11.02
N ILE A 67 -1.26 -8.08 12.15
CA ILE A 67 -2.57 -7.70 12.71
C ILE A 67 -3.36 -6.83 11.71
N ALA A 68 -2.71 -5.83 11.09
CA ALA A 68 -3.36 -4.98 10.09
C ALA A 68 -3.88 -5.79 8.89
N TRP A 69 -3.10 -6.78 8.43
CA TRP A 69 -3.55 -7.70 7.40
C TRP A 69 -4.69 -8.60 7.87
N ASP A 70 -4.60 -9.19 9.07
CA ASP A 70 -5.62 -10.08 9.62
C ASP A 70 -6.97 -9.35 9.78
N ILE A 71 -6.98 -8.07 10.16
CA ILE A 71 -8.18 -7.23 10.20
C ILE A 71 -8.83 -7.14 8.81
N ILE A 72 -8.07 -6.82 7.76
CA ILE A 72 -8.59 -6.76 6.38
C ILE A 72 -9.08 -8.13 5.93
N LYS A 73 -8.29 -9.18 6.17
CA LYS A 73 -8.59 -10.54 5.73
C LYS A 73 -9.90 -11.05 6.33
N LEU A 74 -10.10 -10.81 7.63
CA LEU A 74 -11.22 -11.36 8.39
C LEU A 74 -12.45 -10.45 8.43
N TYR A 75 -12.34 -9.23 7.90
CA TYR A 75 -13.45 -8.28 7.90
C TYR A 75 -14.71 -8.88 7.25
N LYS A 76 -15.83 -8.74 7.96
CA LYS A 76 -17.16 -9.15 7.53
C LYS A 76 -18.12 -7.96 7.64
N GLY A 77 -19.24 -8.06 6.93
CA GLY A 77 -20.30 -7.06 6.97
C GLY A 77 -20.92 -6.94 8.36
N ALA A 78 -21.72 -5.88 8.54
CA ALA A 78 -22.30 -5.53 9.84
C ALA A 78 -23.22 -6.59 10.47
N ASP A 79 -23.68 -7.59 9.72
CA ASP A 79 -24.50 -8.68 10.23
C ASP A 79 -23.72 -9.96 10.55
N ASP A 80 -22.39 -9.94 10.36
CA ASP A 80 -21.44 -11.06 10.51
C ASP A 80 -21.81 -12.33 9.69
N ASN A 81 -22.78 -12.22 8.78
CA ASN A 81 -23.16 -13.27 7.86
C ASN A 81 -22.47 -13.01 6.51
N GLY A 82 -22.14 -14.08 5.79
CA GLY A 82 -21.48 -13.97 4.49
C GLY A 82 -19.97 -14.22 4.52
N SER A 83 -19.36 -14.00 3.36
CA SER A 83 -17.94 -14.14 3.08
C SER A 83 -17.13 -12.99 3.72
N ASN A 84 -15.88 -13.28 4.09
CA ASN A 84 -14.98 -12.20 4.49
C ASN A 84 -14.50 -11.41 3.26
N LEU A 85 -13.96 -10.22 3.50
CA LEU A 85 -13.49 -9.32 2.47
C LEU A 85 -12.48 -9.96 1.51
N PHE A 86 -11.56 -10.78 2.02
CA PHE A 86 -10.58 -11.45 1.18
C PHE A 86 -11.23 -12.45 0.23
N ASP A 87 -12.10 -13.33 0.74
CA ASP A 87 -12.85 -14.29 -0.06
C ASP A 87 -13.74 -13.59 -1.09
N THR A 88 -14.36 -12.47 -0.72
CA THR A 88 -15.13 -11.63 -1.64
C THR A 88 -14.26 -11.08 -2.76
N ILE A 89 -13.07 -10.56 -2.47
CA ILE A 89 -12.13 -10.08 -3.50
C ILE A 89 -11.75 -11.22 -4.46
N ILE A 90 -11.39 -12.38 -3.93
CA ILE A 90 -11.01 -13.55 -4.73
C ILE A 90 -12.18 -13.99 -5.62
N THR A 91 -13.40 -14.05 -5.09
CA THR A 91 -14.61 -14.42 -5.84
C THR A 91 -14.90 -13.41 -6.96
N GLN A 92 -14.79 -12.11 -6.68
CA GLN A 92 -14.99 -11.07 -7.70
C GLN A 92 -13.93 -11.14 -8.81
N ILE A 93 -12.69 -11.50 -8.47
CA ILE A 93 -11.64 -11.76 -9.45
C ILE A 93 -11.99 -12.97 -10.31
N GLU A 94 -12.31 -14.12 -9.72
CA GLU A 94 -12.66 -15.33 -10.47
C GLU A 94 -13.87 -15.13 -11.38
N ASN A 95 -14.89 -14.41 -10.92
CA ASN A 95 -16.07 -14.08 -11.72
C ASN A 95 -15.73 -13.18 -12.92
N ALA A 96 -14.78 -12.27 -12.78
CA ALA A 96 -14.33 -11.44 -13.89
C ALA A 96 -13.57 -12.24 -14.97
N TYR A 97 -13.01 -13.40 -14.61
CA TYR A 97 -12.29 -14.32 -15.50
C TYR A 97 -13.00 -15.68 -15.58
N SER A 98 -14.33 -15.69 -15.72
CA SER A 98 -15.16 -16.91 -15.62
C SER A 98 -14.79 -18.04 -16.59
N ASN A 99 -14.05 -17.75 -17.66
CA ASN A 99 -13.67 -18.71 -18.70
C ASN A 99 -12.29 -19.34 -18.45
N GLU A 100 -11.56 -18.93 -17.42
CA GLU A 100 -10.23 -19.44 -17.11
C GLU A 100 -9.96 -19.52 -15.61
N LYS A 101 -8.95 -20.30 -15.23
CA LYS A 101 -8.52 -20.39 -13.83
C LYS A 101 -7.45 -19.35 -13.56
N ILE A 102 -7.83 -18.08 -13.53
CA ILE A 102 -6.89 -16.95 -13.52
C ILE A 102 -5.90 -17.01 -12.34
N LEU A 103 -6.34 -17.44 -11.16
CA LEU A 103 -5.47 -17.60 -9.98
C LEU A 103 -4.38 -18.67 -10.13
N LYS A 104 -4.56 -19.59 -11.10
CA LYS A 104 -3.59 -20.66 -11.42
C LYS A 104 -2.78 -20.35 -12.69
N HIS A 105 -3.01 -19.20 -13.32
CA HIS A 105 -2.29 -18.81 -14.52
C HIS A 105 -0.87 -18.37 -14.16
N ASN A 106 0.12 -18.73 -14.99
CA ASN A 106 1.54 -18.49 -14.69
C ASN A 106 1.90 -17.00 -14.69
N ASP A 107 1.15 -16.19 -15.44
CA ASP A 107 1.32 -14.74 -15.54
C ASP A 107 0.44 -13.98 -14.52
N THR A 108 -0.10 -14.67 -13.52
CA THR A 108 -0.87 -14.06 -12.43
C THR A 108 0.02 -13.85 -11.20
N PHE A 109 0.00 -12.63 -10.67
CA PHE A 109 0.78 -12.18 -9.54
C PHE A 109 -0.14 -11.60 -8.46
N LEU A 110 0.10 -12.03 -7.22
CA LEU A 110 -0.59 -11.57 -6.02
C LEU A 110 0.46 -10.99 -5.08
N GLU A 111 0.25 -9.76 -4.63
CA GLU A 111 1.16 -9.07 -3.73
C GLU A 111 0.39 -8.39 -2.60
N ILE A 112 0.88 -8.55 -1.37
CA ILE A 112 0.43 -7.82 -0.19
C ILE A 112 1.62 -7.04 0.36
N SER A 113 1.42 -5.76 0.62
CA SER A 113 2.36 -4.96 1.39
C SER A 113 1.62 -4.19 2.48
N VAL A 114 2.25 -4.08 3.64
CA VAL A 114 1.69 -3.37 4.80
C VAL A 114 2.73 -2.36 5.26
N GLN A 115 2.35 -1.08 5.25
CA GLN A 115 3.22 0.03 5.60
C GLN A 115 2.75 0.68 6.90
N ASP A 116 3.68 0.94 7.83
CA ASP A 116 3.41 1.79 8.98
C ASP A 116 3.23 3.25 8.51
N ILE A 117 2.06 3.82 8.78
CA ILE A 117 1.71 5.20 8.43
C ILE A 117 1.34 6.03 9.67
N GLN A 118 1.81 5.61 10.85
CA GLN A 118 1.43 6.23 12.12
C GLN A 118 1.81 7.70 12.19
N GLU A 119 2.98 8.06 11.63
CA GLU A 119 3.43 9.45 11.53
C GLU A 119 2.49 10.34 10.69
N GLN A 120 1.70 9.74 9.78
CA GLN A 120 0.83 10.45 8.84
C GLN A 120 -0.62 10.52 9.31
N LYS A 121 -1.12 9.48 10.00
CA LYS A 121 -2.53 9.30 10.33
C LYS A 121 -2.84 9.19 11.82
N GLY A 122 -1.82 8.93 12.65
CA GLY A 122 -1.96 8.72 14.08
C GLY A 122 -1.56 7.32 14.52
N VAL A 123 -1.48 7.13 15.84
CA VAL A 123 -1.05 5.87 16.45
C VAL A 123 -1.93 4.70 15.97
N GLY A 124 -1.29 3.55 15.70
CA GLY A 124 -1.95 2.33 15.28
C GLY A 124 -2.38 2.26 13.81
N PHE A 125 -2.14 3.29 12.98
CA PHE A 125 -2.51 3.25 11.56
C PHE A 125 -1.45 2.58 10.67
N TYR A 126 -1.90 1.65 9.84
CA TYR A 126 -1.16 0.97 8.79
C TYR A 126 -1.86 1.10 7.44
N GLU A 127 -1.12 1.19 6.34
CA GLU A 127 -1.65 1.09 4.98
C GLU A 127 -1.47 -0.33 4.47
N VAL A 128 -2.56 -0.99 4.12
CA VAL A 128 -2.58 -2.32 3.53
C VAL A 128 -2.85 -2.19 2.04
N ASN A 129 -1.91 -2.66 1.23
CA ASN A 129 -1.99 -2.70 -0.22
C ASN A 129 -2.09 -4.14 -0.68
N PHE A 130 -3.18 -4.48 -1.38
CA PHE A 130 -3.33 -5.74 -2.09
C PHE A 130 -3.32 -5.46 -3.60
N THR A 131 -2.38 -6.10 -4.32
CA THR A 131 -2.28 -6.00 -5.77
C THR A 131 -2.53 -7.37 -6.41
N PHE A 132 -3.43 -7.39 -7.38
CA PHE A 132 -3.70 -8.52 -8.25
C PHE A 132 -3.36 -8.12 -9.68
N GLN A 133 -2.35 -8.77 -10.26
CA GLN A 133 -1.87 -8.49 -11.61
C GLN A 133 -1.98 -9.74 -12.47
N THR A 134 -2.50 -9.58 -13.68
CA THR A 134 -2.60 -10.63 -14.71
C THR A 134 -1.79 -10.20 -15.95
N TYR A 135 -1.92 -10.97 -17.04
CA TYR A 135 -1.32 -10.64 -18.32
C TYR A 135 -1.94 -9.40 -19.00
N ASP A 136 -3.15 -9.01 -18.61
CA ASP A 136 -3.95 -7.97 -19.25
C ASP A 136 -4.49 -6.88 -18.30
N ASP A 137 -4.43 -7.08 -16.98
CA ASP A 137 -4.99 -6.15 -15.99
C ASP A 137 -4.13 -6.04 -14.72
N VAL A 138 -4.24 -4.90 -14.03
CA VAL A 138 -3.64 -4.67 -12.70
C VAL A 138 -4.68 -4.02 -11.82
N ARG A 139 -5.13 -4.76 -10.82
CA ARG A 139 -6.08 -4.30 -9.81
C ARG A 139 -5.35 -4.05 -8.50
N LYS A 140 -5.61 -2.90 -7.91
CA LYS A 140 -5.06 -2.50 -6.60
C LYS A 140 -6.19 -2.22 -5.64
N TYR A 141 -6.01 -2.62 -4.39
CA TYR A 141 -6.93 -2.36 -3.31
C TYR A 141 -6.12 -1.84 -2.13
N ILE A 142 -6.46 -0.64 -1.67
CA ILE A 142 -5.69 0.08 -0.67
C ILE A 142 -6.61 0.48 0.47
N TRP A 143 -6.24 0.11 1.69
CA TRP A 143 -6.95 0.48 2.91
C TRP A 143 -5.99 1.08 3.93
N ASN A 144 -6.46 2.06 4.69
CA ASN A 144 -5.84 2.40 5.95
C ASN A 144 -6.57 1.68 7.06
N VAL A 145 -5.83 1.00 7.92
CA VAL A 145 -6.34 0.18 9.01
C VAL A 145 -5.78 0.69 10.30
N ASN A 146 -6.63 0.90 11.29
CA ASN A 146 -6.19 1.15 12.65
C ASN A 146 -6.21 -0.17 13.44
N ILE A 147 -5.05 -0.65 13.89
CA ILE A 147 -4.95 -1.95 14.56
C ILE A 147 -5.49 -1.95 16.01
N GLU A 148 -5.71 -0.79 16.61
CA GLU A 148 -6.24 -0.67 17.98
C GLU A 148 -7.77 -0.60 17.99
N THR A 149 -8.35 0.04 16.98
CA THR A 149 -9.81 0.27 16.86
C THR A 149 -10.48 -0.62 15.83
N GLU A 150 -9.69 -1.35 15.04
CA GLU A 150 -10.14 -2.17 13.91
C GLU A 150 -10.85 -1.36 12.81
N GLU A 151 -10.70 -0.03 12.81
CA GLU A 151 -11.26 0.85 11.78
C GLU A 151 -10.58 0.58 10.44
N ILE A 152 -11.39 0.39 9.38
CA ILE A 152 -10.94 0.18 8.00
C ILE A 152 -11.44 1.34 7.13
N ILE A 153 -10.51 2.01 6.45
CA ILE A 153 -10.80 3.15 5.59
C ILE A 153 -10.35 2.82 4.16
N PRO A 154 -11.27 2.60 3.20
CA PRO A 154 -10.89 2.36 1.82
C PRO A 154 -10.32 3.64 1.18
N ILE A 155 -9.13 3.52 0.57
CA ILE A 155 -8.39 4.65 -0.01
C ILE A 155 -8.65 4.79 -1.51
N ASN A 156 -8.91 3.68 -2.21
CA ASN A 156 -9.21 3.71 -3.65
C ASN A 156 -10.56 3.05 -3.99
N ASP A 157 -11.04 3.28 -5.22
CA ASP A 157 -12.36 2.83 -5.66
C ASP A 157 -12.49 1.29 -5.64
N GLY A 158 -11.41 0.58 -5.95
CA GLY A 158 -11.34 -0.87 -5.84
C GLY A 158 -11.63 -1.34 -4.42
N ALA A 159 -10.92 -0.81 -3.43
CA ALA A 159 -11.12 -1.12 -2.02
C ALA A 159 -12.53 -0.75 -1.54
N ARG A 160 -13.01 0.44 -1.90
CA ARG A 160 -14.36 0.91 -1.53
C ARG A 160 -15.44 -0.05 -2.04
N LYS A 161 -15.37 -0.43 -3.32
CA LYS A 161 -16.33 -1.36 -3.92
C LYS A 161 -16.34 -2.70 -3.19
N MET A 162 -15.20 -3.21 -2.74
CA MET A 162 -15.15 -4.50 -2.04
C MET A 162 -15.74 -4.41 -0.64
N ILE A 163 -15.51 -3.31 0.08
CA ILE A 163 -16.19 -3.03 1.36
C ILE A 163 -17.70 -2.94 1.15
N ASP A 164 -18.15 -2.19 0.14
CA ASP A 164 -19.57 -2.05 -0.16
C ASP A 164 -20.23 -3.41 -0.47
N ILE A 165 -19.54 -4.31 -1.18
CA ILE A 165 -20.04 -5.67 -1.45
C ILE A 165 -20.25 -6.44 -0.15
N VAL A 166 -19.24 -6.45 0.73
CA VAL A 166 -19.30 -7.15 2.01
C VAL A 166 -20.36 -6.55 2.95
N GLU A 167 -20.58 -5.24 2.92
CA GLU A 167 -21.55 -4.58 3.79
C GLU A 167 -23.01 -4.73 3.32
N TYR A 168 -23.27 -4.79 2.01
CA TYR A 168 -24.63 -4.60 1.48
C TYR A 168 -25.10 -5.67 0.47
N TYR A 169 -24.22 -6.53 -0.03
CA TYR A 169 -24.52 -7.41 -1.17
C TYR A 169 -24.16 -8.89 -0.95
N ASP A 170 -23.62 -9.23 0.21
CA ASP A 170 -23.34 -10.62 0.63
C ASP A 170 -24.64 -11.33 1.08
#